data_AF-A0A836UGJ7-F1
#
_entry.id   AF-A0A836UGJ7-F1
#
_cell.length_a   1.000
_cell.length_b   1.000
_cell.length_c   1.000
_cell.angle_alpha   90.00
_cell.angle_beta   90.00
_cell.angle_gamma   90.00
#
_symmetry.space_group_name_H-M   'P 1'
#
loop_
_entity.id
_entity.type
_entity.pdbx_description
1 polymer ?
#
loop_
_entity_poly.entity_id
_entity_poly.type
_entity_poly.pdbx_seq_one_letter_code
_entity_poly.pdbx_strand_id
1 'polypeptide(L)' 'MSASLQNGLFQELRDLTQGTLEKNESMAKHTYFRTGGLVRAFIAPDSTDDFVQVSQWLSEKEIPFVVVGAGSNIL' A
#
# COMPACT_ATOMS: atom_id res chain seq x y z
N MET A 1 4.88 1.57 17.76
CA MET A 1 3.44 1.84 17.54
C MET A 1 2.66 0.66 18.09
N SER A 2 1.68 0.89 18.99
CA SER A 2 0.83 -0.19 19.50
C SER A 2 0.00 -0.82 18.37
N ALA A 3 -0.35 -2.10 18.49
CA ALA A 3 -1.15 -2.82 17.48
C ALA A 3 -2.52 -2.15 17.23
N SER A 4 -3.09 -1.49 18.24
CA SER A 4 -4.34 -0.74 18.14
C SER A 4 -4.26 0.43 17.15
N LEU A 5 -3.13 1.15 17.13
CA LEU A 5 -2.94 2.31 16.25
C LEU A 5 -2.82 1.89 14.77
N GLN A 6 -2.17 0.75 14.51
CA GLN A 6 -2.03 0.22 13.15
C GLN A 6 -3.36 -0.23 12.55
N ASN A 7 -4.26 -0.79 13.38
CA ASN A 7 -5.58 -1.17 12.93
C ASN A 7 -6.44 0.03 12.55
N GLY A 8 -6.35 1.14 13.29
CA GLY A 8 -7.05 2.39 12.97
C GLY A 8 -6.62 2.97 11.61
N LEU A 9 -5.31 3.10 11.39
CA LEU A 9 -4.78 3.59 10.11
C LEU A 9 -5.21 2.74 8.92
N PHE A 10 -5.24 1.41 9.10
CA PHE A 10 -5.69 0.53 8.04
C PHE A 10 -7.18 0.69 7.74
N GLN A 11 -8.01 0.90 8.76
CA GLN A 11 -9.43 1.13 8.54
C GLN A 11 -9.67 2.45 7.79
N GLU A 12 -8.99 3.51 8.21
CA GLU A 12 -9.02 4.80 7.48
C GLU A 12 -8.61 4.64 6.01
N LEU A 13 -7.52 3.90 5.74
CA LEU A 13 -7.10 3.59 4.37
C LEU A 13 -8.15 2.78 3.60
N ARG A 14 -8.80 1.81 4.25
CA ARG A 14 -9.83 0.97 3.62
C ARG A 14 -11.07 1.77 3.24
N ASP A 15 -11.44 2.75 4.06
CA ASP A 15 -12.59 3.62 3.82
C ASP A 15 -12.28 4.68 2.74
N LEU A 16 -11.00 5.06 2.60
CA LEU A 16 -10.52 6.02 1.62
C LEU A 16 -10.42 5.41 0.21
N THR A 17 -9.86 4.20 0.07
CA THR A 17 -9.58 3.61 -1.24
C THR A 17 -10.72 2.75 -1.74
N GLN A 18 -11.05 2.87 -3.03
CA GLN A 18 -11.97 1.95 -3.71
C GLN A 18 -11.24 0.73 -4.29
N GLY A 19 -9.91 0.81 -4.40
CA GLY A 19 -9.06 -0.26 -4.87
C GLY A 19 -8.81 -1.41 -3.89
N THR A 20 -7.82 -2.23 -4.24
CA THR A 20 -7.39 -3.36 -3.43
C THR A 20 -6.50 -2.88 -2.30
N LEU A 21 -6.75 -3.36 -1.09
CA LEU A 21 -5.94 -3.10 0.09
C LEU A 21 -5.71 -4.41 0.87
N GLU A 22 -4.47 -4.87 0.93
CA GLU A 22 -4.08 -6.13 1.58
C GLU A 22 -3.12 -5.88 2.74
N LYS A 23 -3.32 -6.55 3.89
CA LYS A 23 -2.39 -6.53 5.02
C LYS A 23 -1.35 -7.62 4.88
N ASN A 24 -0.12 -7.33 5.33
CA ASN A 24 0.95 -8.34 5.41
C ASN A 24 1.13 -9.08 4.08
N GLU A 25 1.11 -8.35 2.96
CA GLU A 25 1.12 -8.96 1.63
C GLU A 25 2.56 -9.15 1.13
N SER A 26 2.83 -10.27 0.46
CA SER A 26 4.17 -10.57 -0.05
C SER A 26 4.43 -9.89 -1.39
N MET A 27 5.49 -9.09 -1.47
CA MET A 27 5.91 -8.45 -2.73
C MET A 27 6.36 -9.45 -3.80
N ALA A 28 6.72 -10.68 -3.42
CA ALA A 28 7.00 -11.76 -4.37
C ALA A 28 5.82 -12.08 -5.30
N LYS A 29 4.58 -11.74 -4.92
CA LYS A 29 3.40 -11.89 -5.79
C LYS A 29 3.28 -10.77 -6.84
N HIS A 30 4.02 -9.68 -6.67
CA HIS A 30 3.88 -8.44 -7.45
C HIS A 30 5.18 -8.03 -8.18
N THR A 31 6.26 -8.80 -8.03
CA THR A 31 7.53 -8.59 -8.74
C THR A 31 7.74 -9.64 -9.81
N TYR A 32 8.40 -9.26 -10.91
CA TYR A 32 8.70 -10.20 -12.00
C TYR A 32 9.62 -11.35 -11.54
N PHE A 33 10.61 -11.03 -10.72
CA PHE A 33 11.55 -12.02 -10.16
C PHE A 33 10.92 -12.91 -9.08
N ARG A 34 9.67 -12.63 -8.67
CA ARG A 34 8.96 -13.34 -7.61
C ARG A 34 9.73 -13.34 -6.29
N THR A 35 10.34 -12.21 -5.97
CA THR A 35 11.10 -11.95 -4.75
C THR A 35 10.52 -10.74 -4.02
N GLY A 36 10.83 -10.63 -2.72
CA GLY A 36 10.42 -9.50 -1.88
C GLY A 36 9.64 -9.96 -0.65
N GLY A 37 9.88 -9.27 0.46
CA GLY A 37 9.30 -9.58 1.76
C GLY A 37 7.83 -9.19 1.91
N LEU A 38 7.33 -9.31 3.14
CA LEU A 38 6.00 -8.85 3.50
C LEU A 38 6.00 -7.32 3.64
N VAL A 39 5.00 -6.68 3.05
CA VAL A 39 4.70 -5.27 3.29
C VAL A 39 3.56 -5.13 4.28
N ARG A 40 3.57 -4.04 5.06
CA ARG A 40 2.51 -3.78 6.05
C ARG A 40 1.14 -3.61 5.39
N ALA A 41 1.12 -2.91 4.26
CA ALA A 41 -0.05 -2.73 3.41
C ALA A 41 0.40 -2.74 1.94
N PHE A 42 -0.32 -3.46 1.11
CA PHE A 42 -0.26 -3.35 -0.35
C PHE A 42 -1.54 -2.67 -0.83
N ILE A 43 -1.40 -1.64 -1.66
CA ILE A 43 -2.52 -0.85 -2.19
C ILE A 43 -2.41 -0.85 -3.71
N ALA A 44 -3.47 -1.27 -4.39
CA ALA A 44 -3.63 -1.11 -5.82
C ALA A 44 -4.86 -0.24 -6.08
N PRO A 45 -4.68 1.08 -6.27
CA PRO A 45 -5.77 2.00 -6.55
C PRO A 45 -6.52 1.61 -7.82
N ASP A 46 -7.83 1.84 -7.86
CA ASP A 46 -8.67 1.49 -9.00
C ASP A 46 -8.66 2.54 -10.13
N SER A 47 -8.19 3.74 -9.82
CA SER A 47 -8.25 4.93 -10.67
C SER A 47 -7.16 5.93 -10.30
N THR A 48 -6.94 6.92 -11.17
CA THR A 48 -6.01 8.02 -10.89
C THR A 48 -6.46 8.86 -9.70
N ASP A 49 -7.77 9.12 -9.57
CA ASP A 49 -8.32 9.90 -8.46
C ASP A 49 -8.18 9.15 -7.13
N ASP A 50 -8.36 7.82 -7.12
CA ASP A 50 -8.07 6.97 -5.96
C ASP A 50 -6.58 7.01 -5.58
N PHE A 51 -5.68 6.92 -6.55
CA PHE A 51 -4.24 7.07 -6.31
C PHE A 51 -3.88 8.45 -5.71
N VAL A 52 -4.46 9.54 -6.23
CA VAL A 52 -4.22 10.89 -5.70
C VAL A 52 -4.69 10.98 -4.25
N GLN A 53 -5.89 10.50 -3.94
CA GLN A 53 -6.43 10.53 -2.58
C GLN A 53 -5.56 9.72 -1.61
N VAL A 54 -5.20 8.48 -1.98
CA VAL A 54 -4.35 7.61 -1.14
C VAL A 54 -2.96 8.22 -0.92
N SER A 55 -2.32 8.72 -1.98
CA SER A 55 -0.96 9.27 -1.87
C SER A 55 -0.93 10.55 -1.04
N GLN A 56 -1.92 11.43 -1.19
CA GLN A 56 -2.06 12.63 -0.35
C GLN A 56 -2.23 12.27 1.13
N TRP A 57 -3.15 11.35 1.44
CA TRP A 57 -3.40 10.91 2.81
C TRP A 57 -2.15 10.29 3.47
N LEU A 58 -1.37 9.50 2.71
CA LEU A 58 -0.11 8.93 3.19
C LEU A 58 0.93 10.03 3.45
N SER A 59 1.03 11.00 2.56
CA SER A 59 1.94 12.15 2.72
C SER A 59 1.56 13.02 3.92
N GLU A 60 0.28 13.35 4.11
CA GLU A 60 -0.20 14.17 5.24
C GLU A 60 0.05 13.53 6.60
N LYS A 61 -0.02 12.20 6.68
CA LYS A 61 0.29 11.43 7.91
C LYS A 61 1.76 11.05 8.04
N GLU A 62 2.62 11.54 7.14
CA GLU A 62 4.05 11.25 7.08
C GLU A 62 4.36 9.74 7.04
N ILE A 63 3.49 8.96 6.40
CA ILE A 63 3.66 7.51 6.24
C ILE A 63 4.51 7.28 4.99
N PRO A 64 5.73 6.72 5.11
CA PRO A 64 6.57 6.47 3.95
C PRO A 64 5.96 5.36 3.08
N PHE A 65 5.90 5.61 1.78
CA PHE A 65 5.41 4.67 0.78
C PHE A 65 6.31 4.65 -0.45
N VAL A 66 6.19 3.58 -1.24
CA VAL A 66 6.90 3.41 -2.51
C VAL A 66 5.86 3.08 -3.58
N VAL A 67 5.90 3.80 -4.70
CA VAL A 67 5.07 3.49 -5.87
C VAL A 67 5.82 2.48 -6.73
N VAL A 68 5.18 1.36 -7.00
CA VAL A 68 5.74 0.25 -7.78
C VAL A 68 4.87 0.03 -9.01
N GLY A 69 5.50 -0.01 -10.19
CA GLY A 69 4.86 -0.43 -11.44
C GLY A 69 4.75 -1.96 -11.53
N ALA A 70 5.01 -2.54 -12.70
CA ALA A 70 4.98 -3.99 -12.89
C ALA A 70 6.07 -4.79 -12.14
N GLY A 71 6.89 -4.15 -11.30
CA GLY A 71 7.91 -4.83 -10.50
C GLY A 71 9.00 -5.54 -11.32
N SER A 72 9.25 -5.12 -12.57
CA SER A 72 10.25 -5.72 -13.46
C SER A 72 11.69 -5.30 -13.15
N ASN A 73 11.87 -4.23 -12.37
CA ASN A 73 13.18 -3.66 -12.05
C ASN A 73 13.29 -3.26 -10.57
N ILE A 74 12.75 -4.10 -9.68
CA ILE A 74 12.82 -3.91 -8.22
C ILE A 74 13.37 -5.20 -7.62
N LEU A 75 14.30 -5.05 -6.67
CA LEU A 75 14.88 -6.13 -5.86
C LEU A 75 14.55 -5.89 -4.39
#